data_AF-A0AAD5SK67-F1
#
_entry.id   AF-A0AAD5SK67-F1
#
_cell.length_a   1.000
_cell.length_b   1.000
_cell.length_c   1.000
_cell.angle_alpha   90.00
_cell.angle_beta   90.00
_cell.angle_gamma   90.00
#
_symmetry.space_group_name_H-M   'P 1'
#
loop_
_entity.id
_entity.type
_entity.pdbx_description
1 polymer ?
#
loop_
_entity_poly.entity_id
_entity_poly.type
_entity_poly.pdbx_seq_one_letter_code
_entity_poly.pdbx_strand_id
1 'polypeptide(L)'
;MRYLSTAPSALRLFGVAIILVLACFPQPGQMVKQHDFKTCSQSGFCRRHRAYADLVDISPEHASPYELVPKSVKVNEKKGTVTANLVDTAKKIPFTFTINLLEKNTARVQLKEAKPHKPRYNEVADLTIETLPAGVSAFNSTQSDEEILVTFGEEGRNQLVLHKKPFRFELSVNGVPAVSFNERGYLYYEHSRKKEQPPAIENQAGADGEDIVSDHEKEVKRLKDELTKDLWEESFGGKTDTKPNGPTSIGFDLKFPGSQHVYGIPQHASSLSLKSTRGKNKKYNEPYRLYNFDVFEYEMDNPMALYGAIPFMISHKQGLSSGVFWLNSAEMWVDVEQTAGTGTLAKLAKYIPFGTSQHTTSTSTETHWYAESGELDFFVFLGPTTKDVVDAFTTLTGRPTMPQQFALAYHQCRWNYIDQQDVAEVDAGFDKYDIPYDVIWLDIEHTDSKKYFTWDPVKFGNSADMLQKLDVKGRKVRSVALREA
;
A
#
# COMPACT_ATOMS: atom_id res chain seq x y z
N MET A 1 13.36 -58.44 64.36
CA MET A 1 12.97 -58.55 62.94
C MET A 1 12.80 -57.15 62.38
N ARG A 2 13.48 -56.87 61.26
CA ARG A 2 13.52 -55.60 60.55
C ARG A 2 12.17 -55.35 59.86
N TYR A 3 11.61 -54.14 59.99
CA TYR A 3 10.72 -53.58 58.97
C TYR A 3 11.43 -52.36 58.38
N LEU A 4 11.80 -52.49 57.11
CA LEU A 4 12.46 -51.47 56.30
C LEU A 4 11.42 -50.41 55.90
N SER A 5 11.70 -49.17 56.28
CA SER A 5 11.06 -47.97 55.73
C SER A 5 11.59 -47.75 54.30
N THR A 6 10.72 -47.82 53.31
CA THR A 6 11.01 -47.42 51.93
C THR A 6 10.57 -45.98 51.72
N ALA A 7 11.47 -45.04 51.98
CA ALA A 7 11.32 -43.67 51.50
C ALA A 7 11.32 -43.66 49.96
N PRO A 8 10.47 -42.87 49.29
CA PRO A 8 10.55 -42.71 47.85
C PRO A 8 11.90 -42.08 47.50
N SER A 9 12.61 -42.70 46.55
CA SER A 9 13.95 -42.26 46.16
C SER A 9 13.94 -40.81 45.68
N ALA A 10 14.92 -40.02 46.14
CA ALA A 10 15.12 -38.62 45.75
C ALA A 10 15.14 -38.42 44.21
N LEU A 11 15.47 -39.47 43.46
CA LEU A 11 15.44 -39.53 42.00
C LEU A 11 14.03 -39.32 41.41
N ARG A 12 12.97 -39.82 42.07
CA ARG A 12 11.58 -39.65 41.60
C ARG A 12 11.07 -38.22 41.84
N LEU A 13 11.45 -37.60 42.94
CA LEU A 13 11.12 -36.20 43.24
C LEU A 13 11.84 -35.23 42.30
N PHE A 14 13.11 -35.53 41.95
CA PHE A 14 13.86 -34.73 40.98
C PHE A 14 13.29 -34.84 39.55
N GLY A 15 12.86 -36.04 39.15
CA GLY A 15 12.22 -36.25 37.84
C GLY A 15 10.88 -35.51 37.68
N VAL A 16 10.05 -35.49 38.72
CA VAL A 16 8.77 -34.75 38.72
C VAL A 16 9.00 -33.23 38.70
N ALA A 17 10.02 -32.74 39.42
CA ALA A 17 10.38 -31.32 39.40
C ALA A 17 10.88 -30.85 38.02
N ILE A 18 11.68 -31.66 37.32
CA ILE A 18 12.13 -31.34 35.96
C ILE A 18 10.96 -31.30 34.95
N ILE A 19 10.00 -32.23 35.07
CA ILE A 19 8.81 -32.27 34.20
C ILE A 19 7.91 -31.04 34.46
N LEU A 20 7.75 -30.62 35.72
CA LEU A 20 6.99 -29.41 36.06
C LEU A 20 7.69 -28.12 35.58
N VAL A 21 9.03 -28.06 35.64
CA VAL A 21 9.81 -26.92 35.10
C VAL A 21 9.72 -26.88 33.57
N LEU A 22 9.77 -28.03 32.89
CA LEU A 22 9.56 -28.11 31.43
C LEU A 22 8.12 -27.77 31.01
N ALA A 23 7.12 -28.10 31.84
CA ALA A 23 5.72 -27.73 31.61
C ALA A 23 5.40 -26.24 31.94
N CYS A 24 6.28 -25.56 32.67
CA CYS A 24 6.16 -24.14 32.98
C CYS A 24 6.91 -23.23 31.99
N PHE A 25 7.60 -23.78 30.99
CA PHE A 25 8.01 -22.95 29.85
C PHE A 25 6.75 -22.65 29.04
N PRO A 26 6.32 -21.37 28.94
CA PRO A 26 5.31 -21.02 27.97
C PRO A 26 5.87 -21.45 26.61
N GLN A 27 5.25 -22.46 25.98
CA GLN A 27 5.44 -22.62 24.55
C GLN A 27 4.93 -21.30 23.97
N PRO A 28 5.77 -20.51 23.28
CA PRO A 28 5.25 -19.33 22.60
C PRO A 28 4.15 -19.85 21.69
N GLY A 29 2.90 -19.45 21.97
CA GLY A 29 1.82 -19.64 21.02
C GLY A 29 2.32 -19.10 19.69
N GLN A 30 2.14 -19.84 18.60
CA GLN A 30 2.54 -19.38 17.28
C GLN A 30 1.61 -18.23 16.87
N MET A 31 1.88 -17.03 17.39
CA MET A 31 1.12 -15.78 17.21
C MET A 31 1.11 -15.22 15.78
N VAL A 32 1.50 -16.04 14.79
CA VAL A 32 1.41 -15.92 13.32
C VAL A 32 2.53 -16.77 12.72
N LYS A 33 2.29 -17.45 11.60
CA LYS A 33 3.34 -18.16 10.85
C LYS A 33 4.10 -17.20 9.95
N GLN A 34 4.95 -16.35 10.51
CA GLN A 34 5.68 -15.32 9.74
C GLN A 34 6.44 -15.88 8.52
N HIS A 35 6.92 -17.12 8.59
CA HIS A 35 7.64 -17.78 7.49
C HIS A 35 6.79 -18.04 6.24
N ASP A 36 5.46 -18.01 6.35
CA ASP A 36 4.54 -18.16 5.22
C ASP A 36 4.34 -16.84 4.46
N PHE A 37 4.84 -15.71 4.97
CA PHE A 37 4.67 -14.39 4.39
C PHE A 37 6.04 -13.77 4.06
N LYS A 38 6.23 -13.38 2.79
CA LYS A 38 7.46 -12.71 2.34
C LYS A 38 7.70 -11.41 3.13
N THR A 39 8.91 -11.26 3.65
CA THR A 39 9.51 -9.95 3.95
C THR A 39 9.88 -9.21 2.66
N CYS A 40 10.18 -7.91 2.73
CA CYS A 40 10.61 -7.16 1.57
C CYS A 40 11.86 -7.76 0.91
N SER A 41 12.81 -8.28 1.70
CA SER A 41 14.03 -8.91 1.19
C SER A 41 13.77 -10.20 0.38
N GLN A 42 12.66 -10.88 0.65
CA GLN A 42 12.24 -12.11 -0.03
C GLN A 42 11.32 -11.84 -1.23
N SER A 43 10.86 -10.60 -1.40
CA SER A 43 10.13 -10.15 -2.59
C SER A 43 11.11 -9.48 -3.55
N GLY A 44 11.37 -10.09 -4.71
CA GLY A 44 12.40 -9.63 -5.63
C GLY A 44 12.26 -8.15 -6.00
N PHE A 45 11.05 -7.71 -6.36
CA PHE A 45 10.85 -6.30 -6.72
C PHE A 45 10.96 -5.35 -5.51
N CYS A 46 10.44 -5.73 -4.33
CA CYS A 46 10.56 -4.91 -3.12
C CYS A 46 12.02 -4.66 -2.78
N ARG A 47 12.83 -5.72 -2.81
CA ARG A 47 14.26 -5.65 -2.57
C ARG A 47 14.97 -4.75 -3.59
N ARG A 48 14.64 -4.85 -4.88
CA ARG A 48 15.22 -3.98 -5.92
C ARG A 48 14.86 -2.52 -5.73
N HIS A 49 13.62 -2.20 -5.37
CA HIS A 49 13.20 -0.81 -5.11
C HIS A 49 13.89 -0.23 -3.88
N ARG A 50 13.98 -0.98 -2.77
CA ARG A 50 14.77 -0.53 -1.62
C ARG A 50 16.25 -0.36 -1.95
N ALA A 51 16.85 -1.29 -2.69
CA ALA A 51 18.24 -1.18 -3.11
C ALA A 51 18.48 0.03 -4.04
N TYR A 52 17.51 0.35 -4.92
CA TYR A 52 17.57 1.54 -5.74
C TYR A 52 17.54 2.81 -4.88
N ALA A 53 16.60 2.91 -3.93
CA ALA A 53 16.52 4.03 -3.00
C ALA A 53 17.82 4.18 -2.18
N ASP A 54 18.35 3.09 -1.63
CA ASP A 54 19.61 3.09 -0.87
C ASP A 54 20.79 3.57 -1.75
N LEU A 55 20.83 3.14 -3.02
CA LEU A 55 21.86 3.56 -3.96
C LEU A 55 21.78 5.05 -4.25
N VAL A 56 20.58 5.60 -4.42
CA VAL A 56 20.33 7.03 -4.59
C VAL A 56 20.81 7.80 -3.35
N ASP A 57 20.45 7.35 -2.15
CA ASP A 57 20.77 8.03 -0.90
C ASP A 57 22.28 8.14 -0.62
N ILE A 58 23.06 7.12 -0.99
CA ILE A 58 24.52 7.12 -0.79
C ILE A 58 25.30 7.75 -1.94
N SER A 59 24.65 8.05 -3.06
CA SER A 59 25.29 8.59 -4.27
C SER A 59 24.95 10.07 -4.42
N PRO A 60 25.72 11.01 -3.84
CA PRO A 60 25.40 12.44 -3.84
C PRO A 60 25.31 13.07 -5.25
N GLU A 61 25.96 12.46 -6.24
CA GLU A 61 25.93 12.87 -7.65
C GLU A 61 24.71 12.31 -8.41
N HIS A 62 23.91 11.46 -7.77
CA HIS A 62 22.79 10.79 -8.43
C HIS A 62 21.65 11.78 -8.71
N ALA A 63 21.42 12.04 -10.00
CA ALA A 63 20.21 12.69 -10.47
C ALA A 63 19.28 11.64 -11.08
N SER A 64 17.97 11.76 -10.82
CA SER A 64 16.96 10.92 -11.45
C SER A 64 17.13 10.96 -12.98
N PRO A 65 17.23 9.80 -13.67
CA PRO A 65 17.55 9.75 -15.09
C PRO A 65 16.38 10.15 -16.00
N TYR A 66 15.22 10.50 -15.43
CA TYR A 66 14.02 10.81 -16.17
C TYR A 66 14.01 12.29 -16.58
N GLU A 67 13.80 12.55 -17.86
CA GLU A 67 13.76 13.91 -18.41
C GLU A 67 12.56 14.09 -19.35
N LEU A 68 11.87 15.22 -19.26
CA LEU A 68 10.84 15.58 -20.23
C LEU A 68 11.49 16.01 -21.54
N VAL A 69 10.95 15.54 -22.67
CA VAL A 69 11.38 15.97 -23.99
C VAL A 69 10.78 17.36 -24.26
N PRO A 70 11.54 18.46 -24.26
CA PRO A 70 10.96 19.81 -24.19
C PRO A 70 10.00 20.15 -25.34
N LYS A 71 10.33 19.69 -26.56
CA LYS A 71 9.52 19.90 -27.78
C LYS A 71 8.21 19.09 -27.81
N SER A 72 8.06 18.12 -26.93
CA SER A 72 6.87 17.24 -26.89
C SER A 72 5.78 17.75 -25.95
N VAL A 73 6.08 18.76 -25.12
CA VAL A 73 5.15 19.30 -24.14
C VAL A 73 3.98 19.96 -24.86
N LYS A 74 2.77 19.54 -24.50
CA LYS A 74 1.50 20.10 -24.99
C LYS A 74 0.65 20.46 -23.79
N VAL A 75 0.23 21.71 -23.73
CA VAL A 75 -0.68 22.23 -22.73
C VAL A 75 -2.05 22.45 -23.36
N ASN A 76 -3.09 21.88 -22.76
CA ASN A 76 -4.47 22.07 -23.17
C ASN A 76 -5.24 22.75 -22.02
N GLU A 77 -5.25 24.08 -22.05
CA GLU A 77 -5.87 24.90 -21.01
C GLU A 77 -7.37 24.65 -20.88
N LYS A 78 -8.06 24.35 -22.00
CA LYS A 78 -9.51 24.05 -22.01
C LYS A 78 -9.86 22.73 -21.31
N LYS A 79 -8.90 21.82 -21.18
CA LYS A 79 -9.09 20.51 -20.53
C LYS A 79 -8.31 20.40 -19.22
N GLY A 80 -7.57 21.44 -18.82
CA GLY A 80 -6.69 21.38 -17.66
C GLY A 80 -5.57 20.34 -17.78
N THR A 81 -5.11 20.01 -18.99
CA THR A 81 -4.19 18.88 -19.20
C THR A 81 -2.81 19.34 -19.67
N VAL A 82 -1.75 18.76 -19.11
CA VAL A 82 -0.39 18.82 -19.66
C VAL A 82 0.03 17.40 -20.07
N THR A 83 0.42 17.23 -21.34
CA THR A 83 0.97 15.97 -21.86
C THR A 83 2.39 16.19 -22.38
N ALA A 84 3.25 15.19 -22.23
CA ALA A 84 4.62 15.23 -22.74
C ALA A 84 5.18 13.82 -22.93
N ASN A 85 6.21 13.70 -23.76
CA ASN A 85 7.07 12.52 -23.77
C ASN A 85 8.12 12.68 -22.67
N LEU A 86 8.39 11.58 -21.98
CA LEU A 86 9.44 11.45 -20.98
C LEU A 86 10.44 10.39 -21.46
N VAL A 87 11.71 10.51 -21.11
CA VAL A 87 12.73 9.50 -21.41
C VAL A 87 13.51 9.15 -20.14
N ASP A 88 13.71 7.86 -19.89
CA ASP A 88 14.81 7.41 -19.03
C ASP A 88 16.10 7.54 -19.85
N THR A 89 16.89 8.56 -19.56
CA THR A 89 18.12 8.89 -20.30
C THR A 89 19.21 7.84 -20.12
N ALA A 90 19.24 7.14 -18.99
CA ALA A 90 20.21 6.09 -18.72
C ALA A 90 19.94 4.84 -19.58
N LYS A 91 18.67 4.45 -19.70
CA LYS A 91 18.26 3.24 -20.46
C LYS A 91 17.76 3.54 -21.87
N LYS A 92 17.58 4.81 -22.23
CA LYS A 92 17.01 5.29 -23.50
C LYS A 92 15.59 4.77 -23.75
N ILE A 93 14.80 4.62 -22.69
CA ILE A 93 13.42 4.10 -22.79
C ILE A 93 12.42 5.26 -22.83
N PRO A 94 11.53 5.32 -23.85
CA PRO A 94 10.53 6.36 -23.96
C PRO A 94 9.26 6.04 -23.15
N PHE A 95 8.68 7.08 -22.58
CA PHE A 95 7.43 7.07 -21.83
C PHE A 95 6.51 8.20 -22.29
N THR A 96 5.22 8.05 -22.01
CA THR A 96 4.22 9.11 -22.15
C THR A 96 3.78 9.56 -20.77
N PHE A 97 3.87 10.87 -20.53
CA PHE A 97 3.46 11.52 -19.30
C PHE A 97 2.19 12.35 -19.54
N THR A 98 1.25 12.27 -18.61
CA THR A 98 0.05 13.10 -18.60
C THR A 98 -0.27 13.51 -17.17
N ILE A 99 -0.53 14.79 -16.95
CA ILE A 99 -1.15 15.30 -15.74
C ILE A 99 -2.43 16.05 -16.11
N ASN A 100 -3.55 15.59 -15.56
CA ASN A 100 -4.85 16.25 -15.69
C ASN A 100 -5.16 16.95 -14.37
N LEU A 101 -5.37 18.26 -14.44
CA LEU A 101 -5.88 19.06 -13.33
C LEU A 101 -7.40 19.08 -13.46
N LEU A 102 -8.05 18.49 -12.47
CA LEU A 102 -9.47 18.20 -12.45
C LEU A 102 -10.19 19.11 -11.45
N GLU A 103 -11.50 19.26 -11.64
CA GLU A 103 -12.40 19.82 -10.63
C GLU A 103 -12.28 19.08 -9.29
N LYS A 104 -12.87 19.65 -8.23
CA LYS A 104 -12.74 19.13 -6.86
C LYS A 104 -11.28 19.07 -6.37
N ASN A 105 -10.45 20.04 -6.76
CA ASN A 105 -9.05 20.17 -6.33
C ASN A 105 -8.25 18.87 -6.49
N THR A 106 -8.43 18.18 -7.61
CA THR A 106 -7.83 16.87 -7.86
C THR A 106 -6.86 16.94 -9.04
N ALA A 107 -5.75 16.22 -8.97
CA ALA A 107 -4.85 16.01 -10.10
C ALA A 107 -4.70 14.51 -10.37
N ARG A 108 -4.82 14.07 -11.63
CA ARG A 108 -4.51 12.69 -12.05
C ARG A 108 -3.19 12.67 -12.81
N VAL A 109 -2.26 11.84 -12.36
CA VAL A 109 -0.91 11.73 -12.91
C VAL A 109 -0.73 10.35 -13.50
N GLN A 110 -0.34 10.29 -14.77
CA GLN A 110 -0.15 9.05 -15.50
C GLN A 110 1.23 9.02 -16.17
N LEU A 111 1.94 7.92 -16.01
CA LEU A 111 3.19 7.62 -16.68
C LEU A 111 3.15 6.21 -17.27
N LYS A 112 3.22 6.12 -18.60
CA LYS A 112 3.11 4.87 -19.34
C LYS A 112 4.34 4.63 -20.21
N GLU A 113 4.86 3.41 -20.18
CA GLU A 113 5.87 2.96 -21.12
C GLU A 113 5.33 3.11 -22.55
N ALA A 114 6.05 3.79 -23.44
CA ALA A 114 5.51 4.15 -24.76
C ALA A 114 5.45 2.93 -25.71
N LYS A 115 6.32 1.95 -25.50
CA LYS A 115 6.47 0.75 -26.35
C LYS A 115 6.78 -0.50 -25.52
N PRO A 116 5.89 -0.94 -24.62
CA PRO A 116 6.13 -2.13 -23.83
C PRO A 116 6.00 -3.38 -24.72
N HIS A 117 6.74 -4.46 -24.42
CA HIS A 117 6.64 -5.70 -25.21
C HIS A 117 5.27 -6.36 -25.08
N LYS A 118 4.61 -6.17 -23.93
CA LYS A 118 3.21 -6.52 -23.67
C LYS A 118 2.53 -5.33 -23.00
N PRO A 119 1.23 -5.08 -23.26
CA PRO A 119 0.49 -4.05 -22.55
C PRO A 119 0.60 -4.22 -21.03
N ARG A 120 0.81 -3.10 -20.33
CA ARG A 120 0.75 -3.07 -18.87
C ARG A 120 -0.70 -3.03 -18.43
N TYR A 121 -0.99 -3.64 -17.28
CA TYR A 121 -2.35 -3.67 -16.76
C TYR A 121 -2.84 -2.26 -16.41
N ASN A 122 -3.99 -1.87 -16.95
CA ASN A 122 -4.56 -0.53 -16.84
C ASN A 122 -6.07 -0.51 -16.58
N GLU A 123 -6.70 -1.66 -16.33
CA GLU A 123 -8.16 -1.80 -16.15
C GLU A 123 -8.63 -1.49 -14.72
N VAL A 124 -7.71 -1.19 -13.78
CA VAL A 124 -8.05 -0.81 -12.39
C VAL A 124 -9.02 0.37 -12.36
N ALA A 125 -8.86 1.31 -13.31
CA ALA A 125 -9.73 2.47 -13.45
C ALA A 125 -11.19 2.08 -13.72
N ASP A 126 -11.42 1.07 -14.57
CA ASP A 126 -12.75 0.66 -14.98
C ASP A 126 -13.52 -0.02 -13.83
N LEU A 127 -12.80 -0.59 -12.85
CA LEU A 127 -13.37 -1.24 -11.67
C LEU A 127 -13.55 -0.31 -10.48
N THR A 128 -12.79 0.78 -10.41
CA THR A 128 -12.68 1.59 -9.19
C THR A 128 -13.21 3.02 -9.36
N ILE A 129 -13.15 3.59 -10.56
CA ILE A 129 -13.58 4.97 -10.79
C ILE A 129 -15.06 4.96 -11.16
N GLU A 130 -15.91 5.42 -10.24
CA GLU A 130 -17.34 5.64 -10.51
C GLU A 130 -17.57 6.94 -11.26
N THR A 131 -16.92 8.03 -10.83
CA THR A 131 -17.07 9.35 -11.45
C THR A 131 -15.73 10.04 -11.57
N LEU A 132 -15.27 10.28 -12.81
CA LEU A 132 -14.09 11.08 -13.07
C LEU A 132 -14.49 12.57 -13.21
N PRO A 133 -14.01 13.48 -12.35
CA PRO A 133 -14.31 14.90 -12.48
C PRO A 133 -13.79 15.48 -13.81
N ALA A 134 -14.45 16.53 -14.31
CA ALA A 134 -14.01 17.23 -15.51
C ALA A 134 -12.67 17.96 -15.28
N GLY A 135 -11.99 18.30 -16.37
CA GLY A 135 -10.80 19.15 -16.31
C GLY A 135 -11.14 20.58 -15.87
N VAL A 136 -10.22 21.22 -15.14
CA VAL A 136 -10.42 22.61 -14.70
C VAL A 136 -10.52 23.59 -15.87
N SER A 137 -11.41 24.56 -15.75
CA SER A 137 -11.59 25.65 -16.71
C SER A 137 -10.70 26.87 -16.43
N ALA A 138 -10.44 27.15 -15.15
CA ALA A 138 -9.49 28.17 -14.72
C ALA A 138 -8.08 27.57 -14.73
N PHE A 139 -7.33 27.86 -15.80
CA PHE A 139 -6.00 27.32 -16.05
C PHE A 139 -5.18 28.36 -16.81
N ASN A 140 -4.02 28.74 -16.27
CA ASN A 140 -3.02 29.51 -17.00
C ASN A 140 -1.67 28.82 -16.88
N SER A 141 -0.87 28.87 -17.94
CA SER A 141 0.46 28.28 -17.95
C SER A 141 1.54 29.27 -18.42
N THR A 142 2.72 29.15 -17.81
CA THR A 142 3.96 29.76 -18.28
C THR A 142 5.02 28.68 -18.43
N GLN A 143 5.78 28.75 -19.51
CA GLN A 143 6.81 27.76 -19.83
C GLN A 143 8.16 28.45 -20.00
N SER A 144 9.18 27.89 -19.35
CA SER A 144 10.58 28.22 -19.55
C SER A 144 11.34 26.99 -20.07
N ASP A 145 12.64 27.09 -20.29
CA ASP A 145 13.47 25.95 -20.67
C ASP A 145 13.62 24.91 -19.55
N GLU A 146 13.51 25.32 -18.29
CA GLU A 146 13.67 24.44 -17.11
C GLU A 146 12.35 23.88 -16.59
N GLU A 147 11.31 24.70 -16.56
CA GLU A 147 10.07 24.43 -15.83
C GLU A 147 8.82 24.87 -16.59
N ILE A 148 7.69 24.24 -16.24
CA ILE A 148 6.34 24.67 -16.63
C ILE A 148 5.60 24.99 -15.33
N LEU A 149 5.18 26.24 -15.19
CA LEU A 149 4.33 26.67 -14.09
C LEU A 149 2.89 26.74 -14.59
N VAL A 150 1.97 26.13 -13.86
CA VAL A 150 0.54 26.17 -14.11
C VAL A 150 -0.16 26.68 -12.86
N THR A 151 -0.99 27.71 -13.02
CA THR A 151 -1.93 28.16 -11.97
C THR A 151 -3.34 27.70 -12.33
N PHE A 152 -4.06 27.13 -11.37
CA PHE A 152 -5.38 26.56 -11.62
C PHE A 152 -6.34 26.67 -10.43
N GLY A 153 -7.61 26.35 -10.67
CA GLY A 153 -8.67 26.45 -9.68
C GLY A 153 -9.19 27.88 -9.50
N GLU A 154 -10.16 28.05 -8.60
CA GLU A 154 -10.75 29.37 -8.31
C GLU A 154 -9.67 30.38 -7.93
N GLU A 155 -9.66 31.52 -8.63
CA GLU A 155 -8.71 32.63 -8.42
C GLU A 155 -7.22 32.25 -8.62
N GLY A 156 -6.91 31.11 -9.26
CA GLY A 156 -5.53 30.68 -9.49
C GLY A 156 -4.80 30.27 -8.21
N ARG A 157 -5.55 29.86 -7.19
CA ARG A 157 -5.06 29.50 -5.86
C ARG A 157 -4.17 28.25 -5.84
N ASN A 158 -4.35 27.34 -6.78
CA ASN A 158 -3.54 26.13 -6.86
C ASN A 158 -2.43 26.30 -7.88
N GLN A 159 -1.26 25.70 -7.61
CA GLN A 159 -0.12 25.75 -8.53
C GLN A 159 0.47 24.37 -8.75
N LEU A 160 0.85 24.10 -9.99
CA LEU A 160 1.69 22.98 -10.42
C LEU A 160 2.99 23.55 -10.97
N VAL A 161 4.12 23.11 -10.43
CA VAL A 161 5.45 23.36 -11.02
C VAL A 161 6.00 22.04 -11.51
N LEU A 162 6.20 21.93 -12.83
CA LEU A 162 6.73 20.75 -13.50
C LEU A 162 8.16 21.03 -13.95
N HIS A 163 9.13 20.37 -13.33
CA HIS A 163 10.55 20.48 -13.68
C HIS A 163 10.87 19.47 -14.78
N LYS A 164 11.60 19.90 -15.80
CA LYS A 164 11.89 19.08 -16.98
C LYS A 164 13.09 18.14 -16.78
N LYS A 165 14.11 18.60 -16.06
CA LYS A 165 15.40 17.90 -15.88
C LYS A 165 16.03 18.22 -14.51
N PRO A 166 16.16 17.24 -13.60
CA PRO A 166 15.46 15.96 -13.63
C PRO A 166 13.93 16.16 -13.58
N PHE A 167 13.19 15.19 -14.11
CA PHE A 167 11.74 15.20 -14.10
C PHE A 167 11.20 15.06 -12.67
N ARG A 168 10.45 16.07 -12.23
CA ARG A 168 9.73 16.08 -10.96
C ARG A 168 8.61 17.10 -11.01
N PHE A 169 7.66 17.04 -10.10
CA PHE A 169 6.66 18.09 -9.98
C PHE A 169 6.28 18.39 -8.55
N GLU A 170 5.76 19.60 -8.34
CA GLU A 170 5.30 20.10 -7.05
C GLU A 170 3.89 20.65 -7.22
N LEU A 171 2.99 20.31 -6.29
CA LEU A 171 1.64 20.84 -6.20
C LEU A 171 1.49 21.65 -4.91
N SER A 172 0.84 22.82 -4.99
CA SER A 172 0.56 23.66 -3.83
C SER A 172 -0.84 24.28 -3.90
N VAL A 173 -1.37 24.66 -2.74
CA VAL A 173 -2.66 25.32 -2.56
C VAL A 173 -2.44 26.56 -1.73
N ASN A 174 -2.81 27.73 -2.26
CA ASN A 174 -2.61 29.03 -1.61
C ASN A 174 -1.16 29.26 -1.17
N GLY A 175 -0.20 28.83 -1.99
CA GLY A 175 1.22 28.90 -1.66
C GLY A 175 1.69 27.86 -0.63
N VAL A 176 0.80 27.07 -0.02
CA VAL A 176 1.20 26.00 0.89
C VAL A 176 1.52 24.74 0.07
N PRO A 177 2.75 24.20 0.11
CA PRO A 177 3.10 22.98 -0.63
C PRO A 177 2.27 21.80 -0.15
N ALA A 178 1.61 21.09 -1.06
CA ALA A 178 0.78 19.91 -0.76
C ALA A 178 1.60 18.63 -0.90
N VAL A 179 2.17 18.41 -2.08
CA VAL A 179 2.95 17.21 -2.41
C VAL A 179 4.03 17.53 -3.44
N SER A 180 5.20 16.91 -3.29
CA SER A 180 6.22 16.83 -4.34
C SER A 180 6.35 15.39 -4.81
N PHE A 181 6.54 15.19 -6.11
CA PHE A 181 6.80 13.88 -6.71
C PHE A 181 8.22 13.83 -7.25
N ASN A 182 8.91 12.70 -7.01
CA ASN A 182 10.26 12.44 -7.49
C ASN A 182 11.29 13.49 -7.02
N GLU A 183 11.13 14.01 -5.80
CA GLU A 183 12.07 14.99 -5.24
C GLU A 183 13.39 14.34 -4.85
N ARG A 184 13.33 13.09 -4.36
CA ARG A 184 14.52 12.26 -4.06
C ARG A 184 15.08 11.54 -5.29
N GLY A 185 14.31 11.45 -6.38
CA GLY A 185 14.76 10.75 -7.57
C GLY A 185 14.51 9.24 -7.54
N TYR A 186 13.60 8.75 -6.67
CA TYR A 186 13.30 7.33 -6.54
C TYR A 186 12.35 6.80 -7.63
N LEU A 187 11.92 7.63 -8.59
CA LEU A 187 11.22 7.13 -9.77
C LEU A 187 12.08 6.04 -10.42
N TYR A 188 11.59 4.80 -10.36
CA TYR A 188 12.24 3.63 -10.90
C TYR A 188 11.20 2.78 -11.62
N TYR A 189 11.30 2.73 -12.94
CA TYR A 189 10.37 2.02 -13.81
C TYR A 189 11.12 0.88 -14.50
N GLU A 190 10.78 -0.36 -14.15
CA GLU A 190 11.37 -1.53 -14.79
C GLU A 190 10.70 -1.75 -16.15
N HIS A 191 11.32 -1.19 -17.20
CA HIS A 191 10.84 -1.32 -18.58
C HIS A 191 10.74 -2.79 -19.00
N SER A 192 9.78 -3.07 -19.88
CA SER A 192 9.56 -4.41 -20.40
C SER A 192 10.76 -4.85 -21.24
N ARG A 193 11.32 -6.02 -20.96
CA ARG A 193 12.48 -6.58 -21.68
C ARG A 193 12.38 -8.09 -21.86
N LYS A 194 13.10 -8.61 -22.86
CA LYS A 194 13.27 -10.06 -23.03
C LYS A 194 14.36 -10.57 -22.09
N LYS A 195 14.29 -11.86 -21.75
CA LYS A 195 15.37 -12.56 -21.05
C LYS A 195 16.58 -12.58 -21.98
N GLU A 196 17.60 -11.81 -21.63
CA GLU A 196 18.88 -11.88 -22.31
C GLU A 196 19.43 -13.31 -22.14
N GLN A 197 19.85 -13.92 -23.24
CA GLN A 197 20.62 -15.15 -23.13
C GLN A 197 21.99 -14.79 -22.55
N PRO A 198 22.49 -15.51 -21.54
CA PRO A 198 23.84 -15.27 -21.07
C PRO A 198 24.79 -15.41 -22.27
N PRO A 199 25.77 -14.50 -22.44
CA PRO A 199 26.78 -14.66 -23.46
C PRO A 199 27.45 -16.04 -23.28
N ALA A 200 27.82 -16.68 -24.39
CA ALA A 200 28.66 -17.87 -24.35
C ALA A 200 29.90 -17.55 -23.50
N ILE A 201 30.21 -18.43 -22.56
CA ILE A 201 31.31 -18.27 -21.60
C ILE A 201 32.60 -18.00 -22.38
N GLU A 202 33.03 -16.74 -22.46
CA GLU A 202 34.45 -16.43 -22.65
C GLU A 202 35.10 -16.58 -21.28
N ASN A 203 35.92 -17.63 -21.16
CA ASN A 203 36.84 -17.78 -20.04
C ASN A 203 37.82 -16.60 -20.06
N GLN A 204 37.51 -15.52 -19.35
CA GLN A 204 38.51 -14.59 -18.89
C GLN A 204 38.93 -15.00 -17.48
N ALA A 205 39.90 -15.90 -17.43
CA ALA A 205 40.75 -16.06 -16.27
C ALA A 205 41.74 -14.88 -16.24
N GLY A 206 41.76 -14.13 -15.13
CA GLY A 206 42.86 -13.23 -14.83
C GLY A 206 42.45 -11.96 -14.09
N ALA A 207 42.55 -11.98 -12.76
CA ALA A 207 43.57 -11.25 -11.99
C ALA A 207 43.11 -11.13 -10.54
N ASP A 208 43.59 -12.01 -9.68
CA ASP A 208 43.53 -11.80 -8.23
C ASP A 208 44.50 -10.68 -7.87
N GLY A 209 43.97 -9.46 -7.81
CA GLY A 209 44.58 -8.34 -7.10
C GLY A 209 43.68 -7.98 -5.92
N GLU A 210 44.19 -8.14 -4.70
CA GLU A 210 43.55 -7.54 -3.51
C GLU A 210 43.74 -6.03 -3.57
N ASP A 211 42.91 -5.34 -4.37
CA ASP A 211 42.80 -3.89 -4.29
C ASP A 211 42.07 -3.51 -2.99
N ILE A 212 42.58 -2.49 -2.30
CA ILE A 212 41.92 -1.89 -1.13
C ILE A 212 40.69 -1.11 -1.61
N VAL A 213 39.59 -1.84 -1.90
CA VAL A 213 38.31 -1.25 -2.27
C VAL A 213 37.67 -0.63 -1.02
N SER A 214 37.27 0.64 -1.11
CA SER A 214 36.63 1.35 0.01
C SER A 214 35.29 0.70 0.40
N ASP A 215 34.89 0.83 1.67
CA ASP A 215 33.60 0.28 2.13
C ASP A 215 32.41 0.89 1.36
N HIS A 216 32.54 2.13 0.90
CA HIS A 216 31.56 2.79 0.04
C HIS A 216 31.41 2.09 -1.33
N GLU A 217 32.52 1.78 -2.00
CA GLU A 217 32.48 1.09 -3.29
C GLU A 217 31.95 -0.33 -3.17
N LYS A 218 32.27 -1.04 -2.07
CA LYS A 218 31.69 -2.36 -1.77
C LYS A 218 30.17 -2.28 -1.62
N GLU A 219 29.66 -1.28 -0.90
CA GLU A 219 28.23 -1.08 -0.71
C GLU A 219 27.50 -0.72 -2.00
N VAL A 220 28.07 0.20 -2.80
CA VAL A 220 27.56 0.53 -4.14
C VAL A 220 27.50 -0.71 -5.03
N LYS A 221 28.54 -1.56 -5.01
CA LYS A 221 28.55 -2.82 -5.76
C LYS A 221 27.45 -3.76 -5.27
N ARG A 222 27.33 -3.97 -3.96
CA ARG A 222 26.29 -4.82 -3.35
C ARG A 222 24.88 -4.38 -3.76
N LEU A 223 24.60 -3.08 -3.71
CA LEU A 223 23.29 -2.52 -4.10
C LEU A 223 23.01 -2.71 -5.59
N LYS A 224 24.01 -2.55 -6.46
CA LYS A 224 23.89 -2.84 -7.90
C LYS A 224 23.63 -4.32 -8.16
N ASP A 225 24.29 -5.21 -7.42
CA ASP A 225 24.06 -6.65 -7.52
C ASP A 225 22.59 -6.99 -7.16
N GLU A 226 22.05 -6.38 -6.11
CA GLU A 226 20.63 -6.54 -5.73
C GLU A 226 19.66 -6.14 -6.84
N LEU A 227 19.95 -5.07 -7.60
CA LEU A 227 19.15 -4.64 -8.76
C LEU A 227 19.10 -5.68 -9.90
N THR A 228 20.03 -6.64 -9.92
CA THR A 228 20.12 -7.68 -10.96
C THR A 228 19.70 -9.06 -10.47
N LYS A 229 19.36 -9.20 -9.20
CA LYS A 229 18.97 -10.46 -8.57
C LYS A 229 17.49 -10.76 -8.79
N ASP A 230 17.17 -12.04 -8.96
CA ASP A 230 15.81 -12.57 -9.06
C ASP A 230 14.95 -11.84 -10.11
N LEU A 231 15.52 -11.54 -11.29
CA LEU A 231 14.80 -10.82 -12.34
C LEU A 231 13.74 -11.68 -13.05
N TRP A 232 13.90 -13.00 -13.00
CA TRP A 232 13.06 -14.00 -13.66
C TRP A 232 12.50 -14.97 -12.62
N GLU A 233 12.60 -16.28 -12.80
CA GLU A 233 11.98 -17.26 -11.92
C GLU A 233 12.31 -17.02 -10.43
N GLU A 234 11.28 -16.98 -9.58
CA GLU A 234 11.39 -16.72 -8.13
C GLU A 234 10.70 -17.84 -7.35
N SER A 235 11.34 -18.38 -6.31
CA SER A 235 10.77 -19.44 -5.48
C SER A 235 10.53 -18.98 -4.04
N PHE A 236 9.37 -19.32 -3.48
CA PHE A 236 9.00 -19.03 -2.10
C PHE A 236 8.00 -20.07 -1.58
N GLY A 237 8.16 -20.56 -0.34
CA GLY A 237 7.22 -21.50 0.28
C GLY A 237 7.00 -22.79 -0.51
N GLY A 238 8.03 -23.30 -1.21
CA GLY A 238 7.93 -24.48 -2.07
C GLY A 238 7.20 -24.27 -3.40
N LYS A 239 6.82 -23.02 -3.73
CA LYS A 239 6.21 -22.64 -5.01
C LYS A 239 7.19 -21.81 -5.83
N THR A 240 7.22 -22.04 -7.14
CA THR A 240 8.04 -21.27 -8.08
C THR A 240 7.14 -20.46 -9.00
N ASP A 241 7.30 -19.14 -8.98
CA ASP A 241 6.78 -18.25 -10.00
C ASP A 241 7.71 -18.28 -11.22
N THR A 242 7.13 -18.51 -12.40
CA THR A 242 7.87 -18.54 -13.68
C THR A 242 8.19 -17.14 -14.20
N LYS A 243 7.49 -16.10 -13.70
CA LYS A 243 7.63 -14.68 -14.06
C LYS A 243 7.95 -14.43 -15.55
N PRO A 244 7.02 -14.79 -16.46
CA PRO A 244 7.28 -14.81 -17.90
C PRO A 244 7.55 -13.43 -18.51
N ASN A 245 7.16 -12.35 -17.83
CA ASN A 245 7.38 -10.98 -18.28
C ASN A 245 8.63 -10.35 -17.64
N GLY A 246 9.34 -11.09 -16.78
CA GLY A 246 10.51 -10.60 -16.05
C GLY A 246 10.17 -9.42 -15.12
N PRO A 247 11.11 -8.50 -14.90
CA PRO A 247 10.91 -7.35 -14.02
C PRO A 247 10.02 -6.31 -14.69
N THR A 248 8.88 -5.98 -14.05
CA THR A 248 7.93 -4.98 -14.56
C THR A 248 7.46 -4.00 -13.48
N SER A 249 8.14 -3.98 -12.33
CA SER A 249 7.72 -3.16 -11.20
C SER A 249 7.93 -1.67 -11.45
N ILE A 250 7.18 -0.87 -10.72
CA ILE A 250 7.21 0.59 -10.80
C ILE A 250 7.30 1.13 -9.38
N GLY A 251 8.13 2.14 -9.18
CA GLY A 251 8.28 2.82 -7.90
C GLY A 251 8.53 4.30 -8.06
N PHE A 252 8.15 5.08 -7.04
CA PHE A 252 8.32 6.53 -6.99
C PHE A 252 8.25 7.06 -5.56
N ASP A 253 8.91 8.20 -5.31
CA ASP A 253 8.78 8.92 -4.05
C ASP A 253 7.76 10.07 -4.12
N LEU A 254 7.10 10.28 -2.98
CA LEU A 254 6.28 11.45 -2.71
C LEU A 254 6.74 12.09 -1.41
N LYS A 255 6.88 13.41 -1.41
CA LYS A 255 7.13 14.21 -0.21
C LYS A 255 5.87 14.98 0.15
N PHE A 256 5.57 15.03 1.45
CA PHE A 256 4.54 15.88 2.04
C PHE A 256 5.22 16.94 2.91
N PRO A 257 5.58 18.10 2.33
CA PRO A 257 6.40 19.10 3.02
C PRO A 257 5.71 19.62 4.28
N GLY A 258 6.42 19.64 5.41
CA GLY A 258 5.90 20.15 6.68
C GLY A 258 4.78 19.33 7.31
N SER A 259 4.53 18.11 6.83
CA SER A 259 3.63 17.15 7.48
C SER A 259 4.41 16.15 8.30
N GLN A 260 4.01 15.95 9.56
CA GLN A 260 4.54 14.93 10.45
C GLN A 260 3.78 13.61 10.37
N HIS A 261 2.56 13.64 9.82
CA HIS A 261 1.62 12.54 9.93
C HIS A 261 1.02 12.21 8.56
N VAL A 262 1.07 10.93 8.24
CA VAL A 262 0.32 10.32 7.15
C VAL A 262 -0.53 9.18 7.67
N TYR A 263 -1.65 8.94 7.02
CA TYR A 263 -2.74 8.05 7.44
C TYR A 263 -3.24 7.25 6.24
N GLY A 264 -3.93 6.14 6.49
CA GLY A 264 -4.58 5.35 5.44
C GLY A 264 -3.81 4.08 5.12
N ILE A 265 -3.76 3.73 3.83
CA ILE A 265 -3.23 2.46 3.29
C ILE A 265 -3.65 1.21 4.08
N PRO A 266 -4.93 1.05 4.47
CA PRO A 266 -5.37 -0.15 5.18
C PRO A 266 -5.23 -1.40 4.29
N GLN A 267 -5.21 -2.62 4.84
CA GLN A 267 -5.48 -2.97 6.24
C GLN A 267 -4.23 -3.47 6.97
N HIS A 268 -3.91 -2.83 8.10
CA HIS A 268 -2.82 -3.21 8.99
C HIS A 268 -3.27 -3.13 10.44
N ALA A 269 -2.76 -4.03 11.27
CA ALA A 269 -2.88 -3.93 12.72
C ALA A 269 -1.84 -2.94 13.24
N SER A 270 -1.93 -1.67 12.84
CA SER A 270 -0.99 -0.60 13.20
C SER A 270 -1.74 0.63 13.75
N SER A 271 -1.00 1.64 14.17
CA SER A 271 -1.58 2.92 14.60
C SER A 271 -2.18 3.68 13.41
N LEU A 272 -3.21 4.49 13.68
CA LEU A 272 -3.86 5.33 12.66
C LEU A 272 -2.86 6.26 11.94
N SER A 273 -2.02 6.96 12.70
CA SER A 273 -0.84 7.64 12.14
C SER A 273 0.20 6.59 11.81
N LEU A 274 0.57 6.50 10.53
CA LEU A 274 1.53 5.53 10.05
C LEU A 274 2.91 5.85 10.62
N LYS A 275 3.56 4.81 11.13
CA LYS A 275 4.93 4.87 11.65
C LYS A 275 5.96 4.79 10.55
N SER A 276 7.13 5.40 10.75
CA SER A 276 8.25 5.31 9.81
C SER A 276 8.81 3.88 9.70
N THR A 277 9.13 3.49 8.48
CA THR A 277 9.71 2.19 8.10
C THR A 277 11.17 2.33 7.61
N ARG A 278 11.60 3.56 7.34
CA ARG A 278 12.97 3.96 6.98
C ARG A 278 13.47 5.13 7.83
N GLY A 279 14.78 5.40 7.72
CA GLY A 279 15.47 6.47 8.44
C GLY A 279 15.91 6.10 9.86
N LYS A 280 16.68 6.98 10.48
CA LYS A 280 17.30 6.75 11.81
C LYS A 280 16.28 6.47 12.91
N ASN A 281 15.08 7.02 12.80
CA ASN A 281 14.02 6.93 13.80
C ASN A 281 12.89 5.96 13.40
N LYS A 282 13.15 5.05 12.45
CA LYS A 282 12.16 4.05 12.01
C LYS A 282 11.62 3.24 13.19
N LYS A 283 10.32 2.95 13.14
CA LYS A 283 9.62 2.09 14.10
C LYS A 283 9.43 0.68 13.56
N TYR A 284 9.34 0.54 12.25
CA TYR A 284 9.31 -0.75 11.58
C TYR A 284 10.55 -0.94 10.71
N ASN A 285 10.95 -2.20 10.51
CA ASN A 285 12.04 -2.56 9.60
C ASN A 285 11.54 -2.90 8.20
N GLU A 286 10.27 -3.26 8.08
CA GLU A 286 9.60 -3.59 6.82
C GLU A 286 8.70 -2.43 6.37
N PRO A 287 8.50 -2.24 5.06
CA PRO A 287 7.50 -1.30 4.54
C PRO A 287 6.10 -1.81 4.87
N TYR A 288 5.10 -0.92 4.83
CA TYR A 288 3.71 -1.37 4.80
C TYR A 288 3.48 -2.17 3.52
N ARG A 289 2.92 -3.36 3.64
CA ARG A 289 2.59 -4.21 2.49
C ARG A 289 1.09 -4.15 2.21
N LEU A 290 0.71 -4.01 0.95
CA LEU A 290 -0.67 -4.09 0.47
C LEU A 290 -0.75 -5.29 -0.47
N TYR A 291 -1.23 -6.41 0.08
CA TYR A 291 -1.49 -7.65 -0.64
C TYR A 291 -2.45 -8.50 0.17
N ASN A 292 -3.63 -8.77 -0.37
CA ASN A 292 -4.70 -9.39 0.40
C ASN A 292 -4.32 -10.85 0.76
N PHE A 293 -4.12 -11.10 2.06
CA PHE A 293 -3.80 -12.40 2.63
C PHE A 293 -4.85 -12.83 3.65
N ASP A 294 -5.01 -14.15 3.77
CA ASP A 294 -5.60 -14.76 4.97
C ASP A 294 -4.47 -14.98 5.99
N VAL A 295 -4.38 -14.10 6.99
CA VAL A 295 -3.34 -14.14 8.03
C VAL A 295 -3.94 -14.70 9.32
N PHE A 296 -3.63 -15.95 9.61
CA PHE A 296 -4.04 -16.61 10.85
C PHE A 296 -3.35 -15.97 12.07
N GLU A 297 -4.13 -15.63 13.10
CA GLU A 297 -3.66 -15.01 14.35
C GLU A 297 -2.72 -13.82 14.11
N TYR A 298 -3.10 -12.85 13.27
CA TYR A 298 -2.22 -11.72 12.93
C TYR A 298 -1.63 -11.00 14.15
N GLU A 299 -0.39 -10.51 14.02
CA GLU A 299 0.28 -9.73 15.05
C GLU A 299 -0.21 -8.28 15.11
N MET A 300 -0.21 -7.71 16.31
CA MET A 300 -0.47 -6.29 16.54
C MET A 300 0.81 -5.45 16.38
N ASP A 301 0.63 -4.19 16.02
CA ASP A 301 1.69 -3.21 15.80
C ASP A 301 2.72 -3.64 14.74
N ASN A 302 2.24 -4.14 13.60
CA ASN A 302 3.04 -4.75 12.54
C ASN A 302 2.61 -4.24 11.14
N PRO A 303 3.55 -3.92 10.21
CA PRO A 303 3.24 -3.46 8.85
C PRO A 303 2.87 -4.58 7.85
N MET A 304 2.77 -5.84 8.29
CA MET A 304 2.33 -6.97 7.47
C MET A 304 0.92 -6.75 6.89
N ALA A 305 0.76 -7.08 5.62
CA ALA A 305 -0.53 -7.00 4.94
C ALA A 305 -1.56 -7.95 5.58
N LEU A 306 -2.83 -7.53 5.61
CA LEU A 306 -3.96 -8.34 6.06
C LEU A 306 -4.92 -8.61 4.89
N TYR A 307 -6.23 -8.64 5.14
CA TYR A 307 -7.25 -9.16 4.22
C TYR A 307 -7.65 -8.22 3.07
N GLY A 308 -7.41 -6.92 3.24
CA GLY A 308 -7.80 -5.89 2.28
C GLY A 308 -6.72 -4.85 2.05
N ALA A 309 -6.81 -4.17 0.90
CA ALA A 309 -5.86 -3.15 0.46
C ALA A 309 -6.62 -1.97 -0.15
N ILE A 310 -6.40 -0.77 0.39
CA ILE A 310 -6.83 0.49 -0.24
C ILE A 310 -5.60 1.40 -0.34
N PRO A 311 -4.98 1.56 -1.52
CA PRO A 311 -3.75 2.35 -1.72
C PRO A 311 -4.01 3.87 -1.69
N PHE A 312 -4.71 4.34 -0.66
CA PHE A 312 -5.07 5.73 -0.42
C PHE A 312 -4.42 6.22 0.88
N MET A 313 -3.64 7.28 0.78
CA MET A 313 -2.95 7.92 1.90
C MET A 313 -3.38 9.37 2.05
N ILE A 314 -3.56 9.82 3.28
CA ILE A 314 -3.83 11.22 3.62
C ILE A 314 -2.65 11.77 4.41
N SER A 315 -2.19 12.95 4.05
CA SER A 315 -1.27 13.77 4.83
C SER A 315 -2.04 14.93 5.46
N HIS A 316 -1.74 15.23 6.73
CA HIS A 316 -2.39 16.32 7.44
C HIS A 316 -1.38 17.19 8.18
N LYS A 317 -1.49 18.50 7.97
CA LYS A 317 -0.77 19.52 8.73
C LYS A 317 -1.67 20.74 8.97
N GLN A 318 -1.22 21.63 9.84
CA GLN A 318 -1.93 22.88 10.07
C GLN A 318 -2.11 23.65 8.76
N GLY A 319 -3.36 23.99 8.44
CA GLY A 319 -3.73 24.77 7.25
C GLY A 319 -3.87 23.98 5.95
N LEU A 320 -3.49 22.69 5.88
CA LEU A 320 -3.63 21.90 4.66
C LEU A 320 -3.66 20.39 4.94
N SER A 321 -4.68 19.72 4.39
CA SER A 321 -4.69 18.27 4.16
C SER A 321 -4.54 17.98 2.67
N SER A 322 -3.80 16.94 2.34
CA SER A 322 -3.71 16.41 0.97
C SER A 322 -3.84 14.90 1.00
N GLY A 323 -4.32 14.29 -0.09
CA GLY A 323 -4.39 12.84 -0.23
C GLY A 323 -3.73 12.36 -1.51
N VAL A 324 -3.27 11.12 -1.53
CA VAL A 324 -2.81 10.42 -2.72
C VAL A 324 -3.45 9.06 -2.79
N PHE A 325 -4.04 8.73 -3.93
CA PHE A 325 -4.59 7.41 -4.23
C PHE A 325 -3.88 6.81 -5.44
N TRP A 326 -3.09 5.77 -5.24
CA TRP A 326 -2.41 5.08 -6.34
C TRP A 326 -3.29 3.95 -6.87
N LEU A 327 -3.79 4.13 -8.09
CA LEU A 327 -4.67 3.22 -8.78
C LEU A 327 -3.89 2.02 -9.35
N ASN A 328 -3.52 1.07 -8.49
CA ASN A 328 -2.80 -0.14 -8.85
C ASN A 328 -3.30 -1.33 -8.02
N SER A 329 -3.45 -2.49 -8.65
CA SER A 329 -3.99 -3.71 -8.03
C SER A 329 -2.93 -4.80 -7.80
N ALA A 330 -1.67 -4.57 -8.16
CA ALA A 330 -0.58 -5.50 -7.93
C ALA A 330 -0.13 -5.48 -6.46
N GLU A 331 0.74 -6.42 -6.08
CA GLU A 331 1.43 -6.35 -4.79
C GLU A 331 2.15 -5.01 -4.67
N MET A 332 1.88 -4.29 -3.57
CA MET A 332 2.43 -2.96 -3.33
C MET A 332 3.08 -2.89 -1.96
N TRP A 333 4.13 -2.10 -1.88
CA TRP A 333 4.83 -1.78 -0.64
C TRP A 333 5.01 -0.26 -0.54
N VAL A 334 4.95 0.24 0.69
CA VAL A 334 5.06 1.66 0.99
C VAL A 334 6.01 1.87 2.14
N ASP A 335 7.18 2.45 1.84
CA ASP A 335 8.08 2.95 2.86
C ASP A 335 7.64 4.36 3.31
N VAL A 336 7.74 4.64 4.60
CA VAL A 336 7.43 5.94 5.22
C VAL A 336 8.67 6.40 5.99
N GLU A 337 9.07 7.65 5.79
CA GLU A 337 10.23 8.24 6.43
C GLU A 337 9.94 9.67 6.87
N GLN A 338 10.29 9.99 8.11
CA GLN A 338 10.24 11.36 8.59
C GLN A 338 11.63 11.99 8.42
N THR A 339 11.70 13.03 7.60
CA THR A 339 12.92 13.79 7.38
C THR A 339 12.84 15.12 8.12
N ALA A 340 13.96 15.55 8.70
CA ALA A 340 14.07 16.92 9.18
C ALA A 340 13.81 17.83 7.97
N GLY A 341 12.89 18.79 8.09
CA GLY A 341 12.55 19.67 6.99
C GLY A 341 13.79 20.40 6.51
N THR A 342 14.44 19.90 5.46
CA THR A 342 15.39 20.66 4.69
C THR A 342 14.58 21.80 4.11
N GLY A 343 14.90 23.04 4.52
CA GLY A 343 14.25 24.24 4.00
C GLY A 343 14.01 24.05 2.51
N THR A 344 12.75 24.13 2.12
CA THR A 344 12.25 23.69 0.81
C THR A 344 13.23 24.02 -0.32
N LEU A 345 13.71 22.97 -1.00
CA LEU A 345 14.17 23.10 -2.40
C LEU A 345 13.02 23.52 -3.34
N ALA A 346 11.79 23.61 -2.82
CA ALA A 346 10.64 24.13 -3.53
C ALA A 346 10.89 25.58 -3.95
N LYS A 347 11.23 25.76 -5.23
CA LYS A 347 11.25 27.08 -5.89
C LYS A 347 9.88 27.77 -5.75
N LEU A 348 8.81 27.05 -5.45
CA LEU A 348 7.49 27.59 -5.10
C LEU A 348 7.54 28.68 -4.02
N ALA A 349 8.47 28.60 -3.05
CA ALA A 349 8.64 29.65 -2.05
C ALA A 349 8.95 31.04 -2.66
N LYS A 350 9.52 31.09 -3.88
CA LYS A 350 9.81 32.34 -4.60
C LYS A 350 8.55 32.98 -5.24
N TYR A 351 7.49 32.20 -5.44
CA TYR A 351 6.27 32.64 -6.12
C TYR A 351 5.12 32.96 -5.15
N ILE A 352 5.37 32.91 -3.84
CA ILE A 352 4.39 33.24 -2.80
C ILE A 352 4.59 34.71 -2.38
N PRO A 353 3.61 35.61 -2.64
CA PRO A 353 3.75 37.03 -2.31
C PRO A 353 3.64 37.36 -0.81
N PHE A 354 3.17 36.43 0.03
CA PHE A 354 3.03 36.62 1.49
C PHE A 354 3.48 35.36 2.27
N GLY A 355 4.57 35.46 3.04
CA GLY A 355 4.95 34.42 4.02
C GLY A 355 6.34 33.81 3.89
N THR A 356 7.37 34.61 3.59
CA THR A 356 8.77 34.18 3.61
C THR A 356 9.29 34.10 5.06
N SER A 357 9.11 32.96 5.77
CA SER A 357 10.02 32.48 6.86
C SER A 357 9.47 31.42 7.84
N GLN A 358 8.18 31.09 7.87
CA GLN A 358 7.64 30.30 9.01
C GLN A 358 7.51 28.77 8.84
N HIS A 359 7.76 28.19 7.65
CA HIS A 359 7.65 26.73 7.43
C HIS A 359 9.00 26.00 7.28
N THR A 360 10.12 26.67 7.56
CA THR A 360 11.46 26.21 7.15
C THR A 360 12.16 25.27 8.14
N THR A 361 11.47 24.81 9.20
CA THR A 361 12.04 23.90 10.22
C THR A 361 11.11 22.71 10.56
N SER A 362 9.95 22.59 9.92
CA SER A 362 9.00 21.52 10.22
C SER A 362 9.40 20.20 9.54
N THR A 363 9.44 19.13 10.33
CA THR A 363 9.53 17.73 9.85
C THR A 363 8.60 17.50 8.66
N SER A 364 9.13 16.85 7.62
CA SER A 364 8.37 16.41 6.46
C SER A 364 8.22 14.90 6.48
N THR A 365 7.17 14.39 5.85
CA THR A 365 6.99 12.95 5.66
C THR A 365 7.22 12.63 4.20
N GLU A 366 8.11 11.69 3.96
CA GLU A 366 8.44 11.17 2.65
C GLU A 366 7.98 9.73 2.56
N THR A 367 7.45 9.36 1.40
CA THR A 367 6.95 8.02 1.14
C THR A 367 7.55 7.50 -0.13
N HIS A 368 7.83 6.20 -0.17
CA HIS A 368 8.34 5.51 -1.34
C HIS A 368 7.40 4.36 -1.64
N TRP A 369 6.69 4.48 -2.75
CA TRP A 369 5.66 3.55 -3.18
C TRP A 369 6.22 2.71 -4.31
N TYR A 370 6.01 1.40 -4.25
CA TYR A 370 6.38 0.53 -5.37
C TYR A 370 5.46 -0.68 -5.47
N ALA A 371 5.09 -1.01 -6.70
CA ALA A 371 4.15 -2.06 -7.06
C ALA A 371 4.77 -3.01 -8.08
N GLU A 372 4.41 -4.29 -8.02
CA GLU A 372 5.03 -5.34 -8.82
C GLU A 372 4.82 -5.18 -10.34
N SER A 373 3.69 -4.60 -10.75
CA SER A 373 3.34 -4.44 -12.16
C SER A 373 2.30 -3.32 -12.37
N GLY A 374 1.70 -3.24 -13.56
CA GLY A 374 0.70 -2.24 -13.93
C GLY A 374 1.30 -0.98 -14.54
N GLU A 375 0.53 0.10 -14.54
CA GLU A 375 0.97 1.45 -14.92
C GLU A 375 1.08 2.36 -13.69
N LEU A 376 1.82 3.47 -13.81
CA LEU A 376 1.79 4.54 -12.82
C LEU A 376 0.60 5.43 -13.15
N ASP A 377 -0.45 5.34 -12.33
CA ASP A 377 -1.67 6.12 -12.43
C ASP A 377 -2.13 6.47 -11.01
N PHE A 378 -1.93 7.71 -10.57
CA PHE A 378 -2.35 8.11 -9.23
C PHE A 378 -3.08 9.44 -9.23
N PHE A 379 -3.93 9.61 -8.24
CA PHE A 379 -4.65 10.84 -7.97
C PHE A 379 -4.01 11.55 -6.78
N VAL A 380 -3.94 12.86 -6.86
CA VAL A 380 -3.60 13.76 -5.75
C VAL A 380 -4.84 14.60 -5.44
N PHE A 381 -5.29 14.57 -4.20
CA PHE A 381 -6.38 15.40 -3.68
C PHE A 381 -5.80 16.53 -2.85
N LEU A 382 -6.07 17.77 -3.21
CA LEU A 382 -5.36 18.94 -2.66
C LEU A 382 -6.10 19.63 -1.50
N GLY A 383 -7.23 19.08 -1.03
CA GLY A 383 -7.97 19.61 0.11
C GLY A 383 -8.66 20.96 -0.16
N PRO A 384 -8.65 21.91 0.81
CA PRO A 384 -7.64 22.05 1.86
C PRO A 384 -7.95 21.33 3.18
N THR A 385 -9.19 20.88 3.42
CA THR A 385 -9.52 20.14 4.65
C THR A 385 -9.49 18.63 4.42
N THR A 386 -9.35 17.85 5.49
CA THR A 386 -9.48 16.38 5.41
C THR A 386 -10.85 15.97 4.88
N LYS A 387 -11.91 16.74 5.18
CA LYS A 387 -13.25 16.52 4.63
C LYS A 387 -13.24 16.64 3.10
N ASP A 388 -12.57 17.64 2.55
CA ASP A 388 -12.50 17.86 1.10
C ASP A 388 -11.70 16.75 0.40
N VAL A 389 -10.61 16.30 1.02
CA VAL A 389 -9.82 15.16 0.53
C VAL A 389 -10.68 13.88 0.47
N VAL A 390 -11.43 13.57 1.52
CA VAL A 390 -12.32 12.40 1.56
C VAL A 390 -13.50 12.56 0.60
N ASP A 391 -14.06 13.78 0.47
CA ASP A 391 -15.14 14.07 -0.48
C ASP A 391 -14.71 13.85 -1.93
N ALA A 392 -13.51 14.31 -2.29
CA ALA A 392 -12.95 14.12 -3.63
C ALA A 392 -12.63 12.64 -3.90
N PHE A 393 -12.02 11.93 -2.93
CA PHE A 393 -11.75 10.50 -3.03
C PHE A 393 -13.04 9.69 -3.21
N THR A 394 -14.05 9.90 -2.37
CA THR A 394 -15.33 9.16 -2.46
C THR A 394 -16.22 9.60 -3.62
N THR A 395 -16.02 10.80 -4.17
CA THR A 395 -16.64 11.16 -5.46
C THR A 395 -16.01 10.35 -6.59
N LEU A 396 -14.68 10.13 -6.54
CA LEU A 396 -13.97 9.33 -7.53
C LEU A 396 -14.33 7.84 -7.42
N THR A 397 -14.30 7.27 -6.22
CA THR A 397 -14.36 5.81 -6.00
C THR A 397 -15.71 5.29 -5.52
N GLY A 398 -16.71 6.16 -5.40
CA GLY A 398 -18.00 5.83 -4.81
C GLY A 398 -18.09 6.11 -3.32
N ARG A 399 -19.32 6.38 -2.89
CA ARG A 399 -19.67 6.61 -1.48
C ARG A 399 -20.17 5.31 -0.86
N PRO A 400 -20.05 5.15 0.48
CA PRO A 400 -20.68 4.04 1.17
C PRO A 400 -22.15 3.90 0.76
N THR A 401 -22.55 2.69 0.39
CA THR A 401 -23.96 2.40 0.06
C THR A 401 -24.82 2.59 1.30
N MET A 402 -26.07 3.00 1.11
CA MET A 402 -27.01 3.09 2.23
C MET A 402 -27.21 1.69 2.84
N PRO A 403 -26.80 1.46 4.10
CA PRO A 403 -26.92 0.14 4.70
C PRO A 403 -28.40 -0.18 4.95
N GLN A 404 -28.74 -1.47 4.90
CA GLN A 404 -30.01 -1.94 5.43
C GLN A 404 -30.09 -1.59 6.93
N GLN A 405 -31.25 -1.14 7.42
CA GLN A 405 -31.37 -0.64 8.79
C GLN A 405 -30.89 -1.64 9.85
N PHE A 406 -31.26 -2.93 9.71
CA PHE A 406 -30.84 -3.99 10.63
C PHE A 406 -29.32 -4.24 10.63
N ALA A 407 -28.59 -3.79 9.61
CA ALA A 407 -27.13 -3.97 9.52
C ALA A 407 -26.34 -3.00 10.41
N LEU A 408 -27.02 -2.01 11.00
CA LEU A 408 -26.44 -1.09 11.99
C LEU A 408 -26.65 -1.58 13.44
N ALA A 409 -27.51 -2.58 13.63
CA ALA A 409 -27.87 -3.10 14.93
C ALA A 409 -26.90 -4.21 15.39
N TYR A 410 -27.20 -4.87 16.51
CA TYR A 410 -26.33 -5.92 17.05
C TYR A 410 -26.43 -7.21 16.22
N HIS A 411 -25.26 -7.71 15.79
CA HIS A 411 -25.09 -8.97 15.07
C HIS A 411 -24.49 -10.03 15.99
N GLN A 412 -25.23 -11.11 16.20
CA GLN A 412 -24.80 -12.24 17.02
C GLN A 412 -24.22 -13.35 16.13
N CYS A 413 -22.95 -13.68 16.33
CA CYS A 413 -22.20 -14.63 15.49
C CYS A 413 -21.25 -15.50 16.32
N ARG A 414 -21.00 -16.71 15.83
CA ARG A 414 -19.85 -17.54 16.17
C ARG A 414 -19.64 -18.58 15.08
N TRP A 415 -18.43 -19.14 15.00
CA TRP A 415 -18.19 -20.39 14.30
C TRP A 415 -18.34 -21.57 15.28
N ASN A 416 -19.41 -22.37 15.24
CA ASN A 416 -20.70 -22.26 14.55
C ASN A 416 -21.85 -22.36 15.55
N TYR A 417 -23.06 -21.91 15.19
CA TYR A 417 -24.28 -22.51 15.76
C TYR A 417 -24.48 -23.90 15.19
N ILE A 418 -24.69 -24.89 16.04
CA ILE A 418 -24.55 -26.30 15.67
C ILE A 418 -25.68 -26.73 14.73
N ASP A 419 -26.91 -26.31 15.01
CA ASP A 419 -28.11 -26.69 14.26
C ASP A 419 -29.23 -25.65 14.41
N GLN A 420 -30.39 -25.93 13.82
CA GLN A 420 -31.58 -25.06 13.92
C GLN A 420 -32.11 -24.89 15.35
N GLN A 421 -31.84 -25.83 16.26
CA GLN A 421 -32.29 -25.78 17.65
C GLN A 421 -31.39 -24.83 18.46
N ASP A 422 -30.07 -24.89 18.27
CA ASP A 422 -29.11 -23.96 18.86
C ASP A 422 -29.44 -22.51 18.46
N VAL A 423 -29.76 -22.26 17.19
CA VAL A 423 -30.22 -20.95 16.71
C VAL A 423 -31.47 -20.47 17.47
N ALA A 424 -32.46 -21.34 17.66
CA ALA A 424 -33.70 -21.01 18.37
C ALA A 424 -33.47 -20.75 19.86
N GLU A 425 -32.55 -21.49 20.50
CA GLU A 425 -32.19 -21.31 21.89
C GLU A 425 -31.47 -19.99 22.13
N VAL A 426 -30.54 -19.63 21.24
CA VAL A 426 -29.85 -18.34 21.27
C VAL A 426 -30.86 -17.19 21.09
N ASP A 427 -31.73 -17.26 20.08
CA ASP A 427 -32.79 -16.29 19.81
C ASP A 427 -33.72 -16.09 21.03
N ALA A 428 -34.20 -17.19 21.62
CA ALA A 428 -35.03 -17.14 22.83
C ALA A 428 -34.27 -16.60 24.05
N GLY A 429 -32.95 -16.83 24.11
CA GLY A 429 -32.07 -16.28 25.13
C GLY A 429 -32.04 -14.76 25.14
N PHE A 430 -31.92 -14.13 23.97
CA PHE A 430 -31.97 -12.66 23.84
C PHE A 430 -33.29 -12.08 24.35
N ASP A 431 -34.42 -12.72 24.00
CA ASP A 431 -35.74 -12.29 24.50
C ASP A 431 -35.86 -12.48 26.02
N LYS A 432 -35.41 -13.62 26.54
CA LYS A 432 -35.47 -13.95 27.97
C LYS A 432 -34.68 -12.96 28.82
N TYR A 433 -33.54 -12.51 28.34
CA TYR A 433 -32.64 -11.60 29.07
C TYR A 433 -32.81 -10.12 28.69
N ASP A 434 -33.81 -9.79 27.86
CA ASP A 434 -34.09 -8.42 27.40
C ASP A 434 -32.87 -7.74 26.76
N ILE A 435 -32.15 -8.50 25.92
CA ILE A 435 -31.00 -8.00 25.15
C ILE A 435 -31.44 -7.85 23.69
N PRO A 436 -31.39 -6.65 23.09
CA PRO A 436 -31.80 -6.48 21.70
C PRO A 436 -30.74 -7.02 20.73
N TYR A 437 -31.20 -7.72 19.69
CA TYR A 437 -30.38 -8.07 18.53
C TYR A 437 -31.25 -8.20 17.27
N ASP A 438 -30.65 -7.96 16.12
CA ASP A 438 -31.34 -7.95 14.83
C ASP A 438 -30.90 -9.08 13.91
N VAL A 439 -29.66 -9.56 14.02
CA VAL A 439 -29.10 -10.53 13.07
C VAL A 439 -28.40 -11.68 13.77
N ILE A 440 -28.74 -12.91 13.38
CA ILE A 440 -27.97 -14.12 13.71
C ILE A 440 -27.22 -14.61 12.48
N TRP A 441 -25.96 -14.99 12.66
CA TRP A 441 -25.07 -15.44 11.58
C TRP A 441 -24.85 -16.94 11.60
N LEU A 442 -24.88 -17.56 10.41
CA LEU A 442 -24.55 -18.96 10.19
C LEU A 442 -23.19 -19.07 9.48
N ASP A 443 -22.20 -19.54 10.23
CA ASP A 443 -20.86 -19.80 9.69
C ASP A 443 -20.84 -21.13 8.89
N ILE A 444 -19.69 -21.53 8.35
CA ILE A 444 -19.54 -22.55 7.31
C ILE A 444 -20.13 -23.94 7.64
N GLU A 445 -20.37 -24.29 8.91
CA GLU A 445 -20.91 -25.60 9.30
C GLU A 445 -22.43 -25.75 9.05
N HIS A 446 -23.13 -24.69 8.66
CA HIS A 446 -24.54 -24.79 8.26
C HIS A 446 -24.75 -25.44 6.89
N THR A 447 -23.69 -25.51 6.08
CA THR A 447 -23.71 -26.04 4.71
C THR A 447 -23.56 -27.56 4.68
N ASP A 448 -24.07 -28.21 3.64
CA ASP A 448 -23.75 -29.62 3.38
C ASP A 448 -22.29 -29.72 2.92
N SER A 449 -21.42 -30.17 3.83
CA SER A 449 -20.02 -30.48 3.53
C SER A 449 -19.27 -29.32 2.86
N LYS A 450 -19.50 -28.07 3.31
CA LYS A 450 -18.87 -26.85 2.77
C LYS A 450 -19.31 -26.47 1.34
N LYS A 451 -20.37 -27.11 0.82
CA LYS A 451 -21.00 -26.70 -0.45
C LYS A 451 -21.89 -25.49 -0.20
N TYR A 452 -21.46 -24.32 -0.67
CA TYR A 452 -22.28 -23.10 -0.60
C TYR A 452 -23.63 -23.28 -1.30
N PHE A 453 -24.63 -22.49 -0.89
CA PHE A 453 -26.02 -22.58 -1.37
C PHE A 453 -26.72 -23.90 -1.04
N THR A 454 -26.23 -24.64 -0.03
CA THR A 454 -26.86 -25.85 0.51
C THR A 454 -27.02 -25.74 2.02
N TRP A 455 -27.86 -26.59 2.58
CA TRP A 455 -28.04 -26.75 4.02
C TRP A 455 -27.63 -28.16 4.41
N ASP A 456 -26.96 -28.31 5.55
CA ASP A 456 -26.74 -29.62 6.15
C ASP A 456 -28.12 -30.26 6.44
N PRO A 457 -28.46 -31.39 5.80
CA PRO A 457 -29.81 -31.96 5.86
C PRO A 457 -30.16 -32.51 7.25
N VAL A 458 -29.16 -32.76 8.11
CA VAL A 458 -29.35 -33.26 9.48
C VAL A 458 -29.51 -32.09 10.44
N LYS A 459 -28.63 -31.09 10.36
CA LYS A 459 -28.58 -29.95 11.30
C LYS A 459 -29.58 -28.85 10.97
N PHE A 460 -29.87 -28.66 9.68
CA PHE A 460 -30.70 -27.55 9.18
C PHE A 460 -31.76 -28.04 8.19
N GLY A 461 -32.27 -29.26 8.39
CA GLY A 461 -33.25 -29.89 7.49
C GLY A 461 -34.57 -29.13 7.34
N ASN A 462 -34.93 -28.26 8.30
CA ASN A 462 -36.10 -27.39 8.22
C ASN A 462 -35.73 -25.89 8.32
N SER A 463 -34.72 -25.48 7.57
CA SER A 463 -34.21 -24.10 7.57
C SER A 463 -35.28 -23.05 7.24
N ALA A 464 -36.28 -23.36 6.40
CA ALA A 464 -37.37 -22.45 6.06
C ALA A 464 -38.21 -22.04 7.29
N ASP A 465 -38.55 -23.00 8.16
CA ASP A 465 -39.28 -22.74 9.41
C ASP A 465 -38.44 -21.91 10.40
N MET A 466 -37.14 -22.22 10.50
CA MET A 466 -36.21 -21.43 11.32
C MET A 466 -36.15 -19.97 10.85
N LEU A 467 -36.04 -19.73 9.54
CA LEU A 467 -36.05 -18.38 8.96
C LEU A 467 -37.36 -17.65 9.25
N GLN A 468 -38.50 -18.34 9.10
CA GLN A 468 -39.81 -17.76 9.36
C GLN A 468 -39.99 -17.34 10.83
N LYS A 469 -39.53 -18.17 11.78
CA LYS A 469 -39.61 -17.86 13.22
C LYS A 469 -38.85 -16.59 13.60
N LEU A 470 -37.68 -16.39 12.98
CA LEU A 470 -36.88 -15.18 13.18
C LEU A 470 -37.54 -13.96 12.51
N ASP A 471 -38.07 -14.14 11.29
CA ASP A 471 -38.70 -13.05 10.55
C ASP A 471 -39.97 -12.51 11.21
N VAL A 472 -40.78 -13.37 11.86
CA VAL A 472 -41.94 -12.94 12.67
C VAL A 472 -41.54 -11.99 13.81
N LYS A 473 -40.30 -12.08 14.31
CA LYS A 473 -39.74 -11.18 15.32
C LYS A 473 -39.04 -9.95 14.71
N GLY A 474 -39.04 -9.81 13.39
CA GLY A 474 -38.31 -8.76 12.66
C GLY A 474 -36.80 -9.03 12.52
N ARG A 475 -36.31 -10.19 12.97
CA ARG A 475 -34.90 -10.56 12.94
C ARG A 475 -34.49 -11.13 11.59
N LYS A 476 -33.20 -11.01 11.25
CA LYS A 476 -32.63 -11.47 9.99
C LYS A 476 -31.57 -12.54 10.22
N VAL A 477 -31.41 -13.40 9.21
CA VAL A 477 -30.32 -14.37 9.15
C VAL A 477 -29.32 -13.93 8.09
N ARG A 478 -28.04 -14.08 8.42
CA ARG A 478 -26.93 -13.97 7.47
C ARG A 478 -26.15 -15.27 7.46
N SER A 479 -25.55 -15.61 6.33
CA SER A 479 -24.63 -16.73 6.25
C SER A 479 -23.41 -16.36 5.44
N VAL A 480 -22.35 -17.14 5.60
CA VAL A 480 -21.07 -16.98 4.86
C VAL A 480 -21.25 -17.12 3.34
N ALA A 481 -22.31 -17.77 2.86
CA ALA A 481 -22.75 -17.71 1.46
C ALA A 481 -24.20 -18.21 1.30
N LEU A 482 -25.15 -17.28 1.17
CA LEU A 482 -26.56 -17.59 0.88
C LEU A 482 -26.92 -17.03 -0.50
N ARG A 483 -27.73 -17.77 -1.23
CA ARG A 483 -28.51 -17.24 -2.35
C ARG A 483 -29.70 -16.54 -1.72
N GLU A 484 -29.94 -15.28 -2.07
CA GLU A 484 -31.23 -14.66 -1.80
C GLU A 484 -32.31 -15.54 -2.47
N ALA A 485 -33.20 -16.11 -1.67
CA ALA A 485 -34.36 -16.87 -2.13
C ALA A 485 -35.55 -15.92 -2.30
#